data_AF-A0A4P7LGU5-F1
#
_entry.id   AF-A0A4P7LGU5-F1
#
_cell.length_a   1.000
_cell.length_b   1.000
_cell.length_c   1.000
_cell.angle_alpha   90.00
_cell.angle_beta   90.00
_cell.angle_gamma   90.00
#
_symmetry.space_group_name_H-M   'P 1'
#
loop_
_entity.id
_entity.type
_entity.pdbx_description
1 polymer ?
#
loop_
_entity_poly.entity_id
_entity_poly.type
_entity_poly.pdbx_seq_one_letter_code
_entity_poly.pdbx_strand_id
1 'polypeptide(L)'
;MRTRLVLWFVAVAILSPRLALATEFGSKGGPEPANIEQIAARLREDPYDLELLISFGTSKRGSAGHIALALRDDLAGDEVVYSANFYADRDIKHASGYYNADLMIAIPKQEYLFKTISMVAETASFGLDFGEIYKRSVIGVRVYGVPAAERAALAAFFRRINEDYHQQRSNTEYHRGQVKYDYLRLNCAKTIGAAFRFGAGYRDLEVTSARVLSGRRVVAAATANVPTDMAMKLIKEWGRRKYSMDVVLYKKYRGSAYVDPQEEEKVAFKDLPDRFPSVLSLDFRRDAGAYQDYDNLLAMYLLFNLGRYSVRVNEQTMLLEIEKSKDPMPYPEALKLATRDARADSENYRRQVEFRPSGERIGEAPDNTHLYHFTDDAAGRTGR
;
A
#
# COMPACT_ATOMS: atom_id res chain seq x y z
N MET A 1 -54.02 -2.79 64.77
CA MET A 1 -53.76 -1.70 63.80
C MET A 1 -52.34 -1.79 63.29
N ARG A 2 -52.17 -1.64 61.96
CA ARG A 2 -50.93 -1.58 61.16
C ARG A 2 -50.25 -2.92 60.82
N THR A 3 -50.86 -3.58 59.84
CA THR A 3 -50.23 -4.44 58.83
C THR A 3 -49.06 -3.71 58.14
N ARG A 4 -47.89 -4.35 58.03
CA ARG A 4 -46.84 -3.97 57.08
C ARG A 4 -46.53 -5.16 56.19
N LEU A 5 -46.99 -5.04 54.94
CA LEU A 5 -46.68 -5.89 53.81
C LEU A 5 -45.20 -5.66 53.44
N VAL A 6 -44.39 -6.70 53.42
CA VAL A 6 -43.02 -6.66 52.88
C VAL A 6 -43.09 -7.19 51.45
N LEU A 7 -43.08 -6.28 50.47
CA LEU A 7 -42.92 -6.62 49.06
C LEU A 7 -41.44 -6.91 48.78
N TRP A 8 -41.14 -8.16 48.42
CA TRP A 8 -39.85 -8.54 47.84
C TRP A 8 -39.88 -8.25 46.34
N PHE A 9 -39.06 -7.29 45.88
CA PHE A 9 -38.75 -7.12 44.47
C PHE A 9 -37.60 -8.07 44.10
N VAL A 10 -37.91 -9.15 43.39
CA VAL A 10 -36.89 -9.94 42.70
C VAL A 10 -36.57 -9.23 41.38
N ALA A 11 -35.43 -8.55 41.34
CA ALA A 11 -34.87 -8.01 40.10
C ALA A 11 -34.30 -9.18 39.27
N VAL A 12 -35.04 -9.64 38.26
CA VAL A 12 -34.51 -10.56 37.26
C VAL A 12 -33.63 -9.74 36.31
N ALA A 13 -32.31 -9.80 36.54
CA ALA A 13 -31.33 -9.32 35.57
C ALA A 13 -31.37 -10.27 34.36
N ILE A 14 -32.06 -9.84 33.29
CA ILE A 14 -32.00 -10.51 32.00
C ILE A 14 -30.60 -10.24 31.43
N LEU A 15 -29.68 -11.16 31.69
CA LEU A 15 -28.43 -11.28 30.95
C LEU A 15 -28.80 -11.68 29.51
N SER A 16 -28.99 -10.70 28.64
CA SER A 16 -29.00 -10.95 27.20
C SER A 16 -27.64 -11.51 26.81
N PRO A 17 -27.52 -12.77 26.34
CA PRO A 17 -26.27 -13.22 25.76
C PRO A 17 -26.00 -12.33 24.55
N ARG A 18 -24.86 -11.63 24.55
CA ARG A 18 -24.30 -11.11 23.30
C ARG A 18 -24.05 -12.33 22.42
N LEU A 19 -24.97 -12.61 21.50
CA LEU A 19 -24.67 -13.39 20.31
C LEU A 19 -23.50 -12.67 19.65
N ALA A 20 -22.28 -13.17 19.85
CA ALA A 20 -21.16 -12.83 19.01
C ALA A 20 -21.57 -13.29 17.61
N LEU A 21 -22.10 -12.37 16.80
CA LEU A 21 -22.25 -12.60 15.38
C LEU A 21 -20.87 -13.02 14.89
N ALA A 22 -20.77 -14.23 14.32
CA ALA A 22 -19.55 -14.65 13.67
C ALA A 22 -19.21 -13.57 12.65
N THR A 23 -18.07 -12.91 12.85
CA THR A 23 -17.57 -11.88 11.94
C THR A 23 -17.34 -12.54 10.58
N GLU A 24 -17.92 -11.95 9.53
CA GLU A 24 -17.86 -12.52 8.18
C GLU A 24 -16.44 -12.39 7.59
N PHE A 25 -16.10 -13.26 6.64
CA PHE A 25 -14.82 -13.18 5.93
C PHE A 25 -14.63 -11.79 5.28
N GLY A 26 -13.43 -11.24 5.39
CA GLY A 26 -13.13 -9.89 4.92
C GLY A 26 -13.69 -8.78 5.79
N SER A 27 -14.08 -9.07 7.04
CA SER A 27 -14.38 -8.08 8.07
C SER A 27 -13.27 -8.01 9.12
N LYS A 28 -13.15 -6.87 9.81
CA LYS A 28 -12.21 -6.71 10.93
C LYS A 28 -12.52 -7.76 12.01
N GLY A 29 -11.50 -8.52 12.43
CA GLY A 29 -11.67 -9.65 13.34
C GLY A 29 -12.46 -10.85 12.78
N GLY A 30 -12.75 -10.87 11.48
CA GLY A 30 -13.31 -12.03 10.77
C GLY A 30 -12.28 -13.10 10.45
N PRO A 31 -12.72 -14.26 9.92
CA PRO A 31 -11.80 -15.30 9.49
C PRO A 31 -10.86 -14.79 8.39
N GLU A 32 -9.62 -15.25 8.47
CA GLU A 32 -8.54 -14.97 7.54
C GLU A 32 -8.35 -16.17 6.58
N PRO A 33 -7.68 -16.00 5.43
CA PRO A 33 -7.31 -17.12 4.59
C PRO A 33 -6.47 -18.13 5.38
N ALA A 34 -6.92 -19.39 5.45
CA ALA A 34 -6.26 -20.41 6.27
C ALA A 34 -4.84 -20.79 5.77
N ASN A 35 -4.47 -20.39 4.56
CA ASN A 35 -3.21 -20.75 3.91
C ASN A 35 -2.24 -19.56 3.72
N ILE A 36 -2.35 -18.49 4.53
CA ILE A 36 -1.42 -17.35 4.48
C ILE A 36 0.04 -17.81 4.52
N GLU A 37 0.41 -18.68 5.47
CA GLU A 37 1.78 -19.16 5.62
C GLU A 37 2.28 -19.93 4.39
N GLN A 38 1.40 -20.72 3.76
CA GLN A 38 1.74 -21.47 2.55
C GLN A 38 2.07 -20.53 1.38
N ILE A 39 1.23 -19.50 1.16
CA ILE A 39 1.47 -18.52 0.10
C ILE A 39 2.69 -17.66 0.42
N ALA A 40 2.88 -17.25 1.67
CA ALA A 40 4.08 -16.53 2.10
C ALA A 40 5.35 -17.37 1.90
N ALA A 41 5.33 -18.67 2.20
CA ALA A 41 6.44 -19.57 1.93
C ALA A 41 6.73 -19.67 0.42
N ARG A 42 5.70 -19.86 -0.42
CA ARG A 42 5.86 -19.92 -1.87
C ARG A 42 6.45 -18.64 -2.45
N LEU A 43 5.99 -17.48 -2.01
CA LEU A 43 6.54 -16.19 -2.45
C LEU A 43 7.99 -15.97 -2.01
N ARG A 44 8.42 -16.60 -0.90
CA ARG A 44 9.80 -16.53 -0.37
C ARG A 44 10.80 -17.42 -1.11
N GLU A 45 10.34 -18.37 -1.94
CA GLU A 45 11.21 -19.20 -2.77
C GLU A 45 12.05 -18.37 -3.76
N ASP A 46 11.59 -17.16 -4.11
CA ASP A 46 12.37 -16.16 -4.83
C ASP A 46 12.93 -15.14 -3.82
N PRO A 47 14.13 -15.34 -3.22
CA PRO A 47 14.57 -14.56 -2.08
C PRO A 47 14.96 -13.12 -2.45
N TYR A 48 14.18 -12.16 -2.00
CA TYR A 48 14.45 -10.72 -2.09
C TYR A 48 14.88 -10.15 -0.74
N ASP A 49 15.50 -8.98 -0.75
CA ASP A 49 16.06 -8.32 0.43
C ASP A 49 15.09 -7.31 1.07
N LEU A 50 14.33 -6.60 0.23
CA LEU A 50 13.27 -5.68 0.65
C LEU A 50 12.16 -5.65 -0.39
N GLU A 51 11.00 -5.15 0.01
CA GLU A 51 9.87 -4.95 -0.88
C GLU A 51 9.20 -3.61 -0.61
N LEU A 52 9.07 -2.79 -1.64
CA LEU A 52 8.32 -1.55 -1.58
C LEU A 52 6.86 -1.84 -1.93
N LEU A 53 5.98 -1.59 -0.97
CA LEU A 53 4.54 -1.82 -1.09
C LEU A 53 3.87 -0.51 -1.50
N ILE A 54 3.15 -0.52 -2.62
CA ILE A 54 2.43 0.61 -3.19
C ILE A 54 0.94 0.27 -3.17
N SER A 55 0.23 0.81 -2.18
CA SER A 55 -1.19 0.60 -1.97
C SER A 55 -2.03 1.50 -2.86
N PHE A 56 -3.13 0.97 -3.40
CA PHE A 56 -3.99 1.68 -4.34
C PHE A 56 -4.84 2.77 -3.67
N GLY A 57 -5.31 3.73 -4.46
CA GLY A 57 -6.19 4.79 -3.97
C GLY A 57 -7.62 4.27 -3.77
N THR A 58 -8.22 4.58 -2.61
CA THR A 58 -9.59 4.15 -2.26
C THR A 58 -10.58 5.28 -2.06
N SER A 59 -10.13 6.53 -2.05
CA SER A 59 -11.00 7.66 -1.75
C SER A 59 -11.45 8.39 -3.02
N LYS A 60 -12.60 9.06 -2.91
CA LYS A 60 -13.18 9.91 -3.95
C LYS A 60 -12.58 11.33 -3.99
N ARG A 61 -11.74 11.70 -3.01
CA ARG A 61 -11.25 13.08 -2.76
C ARG A 61 -9.78 13.20 -2.33
N GLY A 62 -8.96 12.19 -2.56
CA GLY A 62 -7.56 12.20 -2.15
C GLY A 62 -7.16 10.84 -1.60
N SER A 63 -6.56 10.03 -2.45
CA SER A 63 -5.75 8.90 -2.00
C SER A 63 -4.77 8.66 -3.12
N ALA A 64 -3.64 9.34 -3.02
CA ALA A 64 -2.44 9.17 -3.82
C ALA A 64 -1.81 7.78 -3.67
N GLY A 65 -2.59 6.79 -3.22
CA GLY A 65 -2.11 5.57 -2.62
C GLY A 65 -1.41 5.81 -1.29
N HIS A 66 -0.70 4.78 -0.85
CA HIS A 66 0.19 4.78 0.31
C HIS A 66 1.42 3.96 -0.06
N ILE A 67 2.58 4.29 0.50
CA ILE A 67 3.76 3.44 0.38
C ILE A 67 4.28 3.00 1.74
N ALA A 68 4.68 1.73 1.81
CA ALA A 68 5.32 1.12 2.96
C ALA A 68 6.53 0.29 2.49
N LEU A 69 7.42 -0.05 3.42
CA LEU A 69 8.63 -0.79 3.10
C LEU A 69 8.73 -2.04 3.96
N ALA A 70 8.66 -3.22 3.33
CA ALA A 70 8.99 -4.47 3.98
C ALA A 70 10.51 -4.68 3.96
N LEU A 71 11.09 -4.88 5.13
CA LEU A 71 12.47 -5.33 5.28
C LEU A 71 12.46 -6.79 5.70
N ARG A 72 13.24 -7.61 5.00
CA ARG A 72 13.45 -9.01 5.36
C ARG A 72 14.58 -9.11 6.38
N ASP A 73 14.30 -9.81 7.48
CA ASP A 73 15.33 -10.26 8.42
C ASP A 73 15.63 -11.75 8.15
N ASP A 74 16.82 -12.02 7.61
CA ASP A 74 17.24 -13.38 7.27
C ASP A 74 17.46 -14.26 8.50
N LEU A 75 17.65 -13.68 9.70
CA LEU A 75 17.86 -14.42 10.94
C LEU A 75 16.55 -14.86 11.59
N ALA A 76 15.55 -13.98 11.57
CA ALA A 76 14.23 -14.26 12.14
C ALA A 76 13.30 -14.98 11.14
N GLY A 77 13.57 -14.88 9.84
CA GLY A 77 12.63 -15.34 8.81
C GLY A 77 11.38 -14.47 8.70
N ASP A 78 11.33 -13.40 9.49
CA ASP A 78 10.24 -12.44 9.59
C ASP A 78 10.46 -11.28 8.61
N GLU A 79 9.35 -10.83 8.04
CA GLU A 79 9.31 -9.67 7.16
C GLU A 79 8.55 -8.57 7.87
N VAL A 80 9.22 -7.46 8.15
CA VAL A 80 8.63 -6.34 8.89
C VAL A 80 8.36 -5.20 7.94
N VAL A 81 7.08 -4.84 7.82
CA VAL A 81 6.60 -3.67 7.09
C VAL A 81 6.68 -2.44 7.98
N TYR A 82 7.42 -1.45 7.51
CA TYR A 82 7.44 -0.10 8.07
C TYR A 82 6.48 0.80 7.31
N SER A 83 5.44 1.28 8.00
CA SER A 83 4.39 2.10 7.43
C SER A 83 4.20 3.39 8.23
N ALA A 84 4.08 4.53 7.56
CA ALA A 84 3.73 5.78 8.24
C ALA A 84 2.30 5.72 8.78
N ASN A 85 2.11 6.16 10.02
CA ASN A 85 0.83 6.18 10.71
C ASN A 85 0.12 7.51 10.48
N PHE A 86 -1.01 7.47 9.76
CA PHE A 86 -1.85 8.65 9.54
C PHE A 86 -2.32 9.30 10.85
N TYR A 87 -2.63 8.49 11.87
CA TYR A 87 -3.16 8.95 13.16
C TYR A 87 -2.08 9.51 14.11
N ALA A 88 -0.80 9.46 13.73
CA ALA A 88 0.30 10.10 14.47
C ALA A 88 0.45 11.59 14.12
N ASP A 89 -0.66 12.28 13.83
CA ASP A 89 -0.74 13.70 13.45
C ASP A 89 -0.95 14.64 14.65
N ARG A 90 -1.27 14.07 15.81
CA ARG A 90 -1.62 14.76 17.07
C ARG A 90 -2.87 15.63 16.96
N ASP A 91 -3.80 15.30 16.07
CA ASP A 91 -5.13 15.90 16.10
C ASP A 91 -5.87 15.42 17.36
N ILE A 92 -6.62 16.32 18.00
CA ILE A 92 -7.42 16.00 19.19
C ILE A 92 -8.48 14.93 18.87
N LYS A 93 -8.96 14.87 17.63
CA LYS A 93 -9.89 13.83 17.16
C LYS A 93 -9.26 12.43 17.16
N HIS A 94 -7.93 12.35 17.04
CA HIS A 94 -7.17 11.09 17.05
C HIS A 94 -6.58 10.76 18.42
N ALA A 95 -6.91 11.52 19.47
CA ALA A 95 -6.37 11.31 20.81
C ALA A 95 -6.86 10.01 21.48
N SER A 96 -8.02 9.48 21.08
CA SER A 96 -8.59 8.23 21.59
C SER A 96 -9.22 7.40 20.48
N GLY A 97 -9.23 6.08 20.63
CA GLY A 97 -9.79 5.15 19.63
C GLY A 97 -8.86 4.81 18.46
N TYR A 98 -7.67 5.40 18.41
CA TYR A 98 -6.66 5.19 17.37
C TYR A 98 -5.31 4.82 18.00
N TYR A 99 -4.52 4.03 17.27
CA TYR A 99 -3.12 3.86 17.59
C TYR A 99 -2.34 5.09 17.12
N ASN A 100 -1.75 5.84 18.05
CA ASN A 100 -0.96 7.04 17.77
C ASN A 100 0.39 7.03 18.52
N ALA A 101 0.78 5.87 19.06
CA ALA A 101 2.01 5.71 19.84
C ALA A 101 3.26 5.89 18.98
N ASP A 102 3.26 5.40 17.74
CA ASP A 102 4.39 5.51 16.81
C ASP A 102 4.00 6.19 15.49
N LEU A 103 4.94 6.94 14.91
CA LEU A 103 4.79 7.57 13.59
C LEU A 103 5.12 6.59 12.46
N MET A 104 6.09 5.69 12.65
CA MET A 104 6.42 4.59 11.76
C MET A 104 6.10 3.28 12.48
N ILE A 105 5.02 2.63 12.08
CA ILE A 105 4.60 1.35 12.66
C ILE A 105 5.39 0.22 12.00
N ALA A 106 5.88 -0.72 12.81
CA ALA A 106 6.51 -1.96 12.38
C ALA A 106 5.50 -3.11 12.53
N ILE A 107 5.11 -3.73 11.43
CA ILE A 107 4.04 -4.74 11.37
C ILE A 107 4.54 -5.96 10.59
N PRO A 108 4.28 -7.21 11.02
CA PRO A 108 4.61 -8.37 10.20
C PRO A 108 3.92 -8.28 8.82
N LYS A 109 4.63 -8.54 7.72
CA LYS A 109 4.12 -8.36 6.36
C LYS A 109 2.82 -9.11 6.11
N GLN A 110 2.72 -10.33 6.64
CA GLN A 110 1.50 -11.12 6.53
C GLN A 110 0.30 -10.45 7.22
N GLU A 111 0.52 -9.77 8.35
CA GLU A 111 -0.51 -8.99 9.02
C GLU A 111 -0.94 -7.79 8.20
N TYR A 112 0.05 -7.03 7.73
CA TYR A 112 -0.14 -5.86 6.89
C TYR A 112 -0.97 -6.19 5.63
N LEU A 113 -0.67 -7.31 4.97
CA LEU A 113 -1.33 -7.69 3.73
C LEU A 113 -2.65 -8.45 3.94
N PHE A 114 -2.71 -9.43 4.85
CA PHE A 114 -3.75 -10.48 4.80
C PHE A 114 -4.54 -10.69 6.09
N LYS A 115 -4.06 -10.23 7.25
CA LYS A 115 -4.76 -10.51 8.52
C LYS A 115 -5.84 -9.49 8.84
N THR A 116 -6.83 -9.90 9.62
CA THR A 116 -7.98 -9.08 10.03
C THR A 116 -7.80 -8.47 11.42
N ILE A 117 -6.72 -8.85 12.13
CA ILE A 117 -6.34 -8.36 13.46
C ILE A 117 -4.86 -7.98 13.45
N SER A 118 -4.52 -6.94 14.21
CA SER A 118 -3.14 -6.50 14.42
C SER A 118 -2.61 -6.97 15.78
N MET A 119 -1.41 -7.53 15.81
CA MET A 119 -0.70 -7.81 17.06
C MET A 119 -0.07 -6.55 17.68
N VAL A 120 -0.01 -5.43 16.95
CA VAL A 120 0.54 -4.16 17.47
C VAL A 120 -0.40 -3.53 18.49
N ALA A 121 -1.69 -3.42 18.15
CA ALA A 121 -2.77 -2.97 19.03
C ALA A 121 -4.13 -3.21 18.36
N GLU A 122 -5.20 -3.37 19.15
CA GLU A 122 -6.58 -3.48 18.60
C GLU A 122 -7.01 -2.24 17.79
N THR A 123 -6.47 -1.07 18.18
CA THR A 123 -6.70 0.23 17.53
C THR A 123 -5.70 0.54 16.42
N ALA A 124 -4.73 -0.35 16.16
CA ALA A 124 -3.79 -0.16 15.06
C ALA A 124 -4.48 -0.37 13.71
N SER A 125 -4.20 0.54 12.79
CA SER A 125 -4.52 0.44 11.38
C SER A 125 -3.22 0.21 10.60
N PHE A 126 -3.31 -0.63 9.58
CA PHE A 126 -2.31 -0.83 8.54
C PHE A 126 -2.63 0.12 7.39
N GLY A 127 -1.86 1.20 7.27
CA GLY A 127 -2.19 2.30 6.36
C GLY A 127 -3.41 3.09 6.87
N LEU A 128 -4.61 2.53 6.66
CA LEU A 128 -5.89 3.08 7.12
C LEU A 128 -6.89 2.00 7.61
N ASP A 129 -6.58 0.69 7.61
CA ASP A 129 -7.48 -0.36 8.16
C ASP A 129 -6.76 -1.71 8.44
N PHE A 130 -7.45 -2.86 8.53
CA PHE A 130 -6.83 -4.19 8.56
C PHE A 130 -6.51 -4.73 7.15
N GLY A 131 -5.72 -5.80 7.06
CA GLY A 131 -5.20 -6.48 5.86
C GLY A 131 -5.47 -5.76 4.54
N GLU A 132 -4.46 -5.06 4.01
CA GLU A 132 -4.62 -4.09 2.92
C GLU A 132 -5.48 -4.62 1.74
N ILE A 133 -5.35 -5.92 1.41
CA ILE A 133 -6.09 -6.55 0.32
C ILE A 133 -7.61 -6.50 0.49
N TYR A 134 -8.14 -6.32 1.71
CA TYR A 134 -9.59 -6.21 1.89
C TYR A 134 -10.12 -4.86 1.44
N LYS A 135 -9.33 -3.79 1.58
CA LYS A 135 -9.71 -2.42 1.21
C LYS A 135 -9.27 -2.07 -0.22
N ARG A 136 -8.09 -2.56 -0.65
CA ARG A 136 -7.39 -2.10 -1.87
C ARG A 136 -6.34 -3.11 -2.38
N SER A 137 -5.96 -2.99 -3.64
CA SER A 137 -4.83 -3.72 -4.20
C SER A 137 -3.50 -3.09 -3.74
N VAL A 138 -2.45 -3.90 -3.72
CA VAL A 138 -1.08 -3.49 -3.37
C VAL A 138 -0.11 -4.03 -4.42
N ILE A 139 0.77 -3.19 -4.92
CA ILE A 139 1.92 -3.60 -5.74
C ILE A 139 3.13 -3.73 -4.82
N GLY A 140 3.72 -4.91 -4.75
CA GLY A 140 5.00 -5.14 -4.09
C GLY A 140 6.15 -5.16 -5.10
N VAL A 141 7.05 -4.19 -5.03
CA VAL A 141 8.29 -4.16 -5.83
C VAL A 141 9.39 -4.81 -5.00
N ARG A 142 9.74 -6.06 -5.32
CA ARG A 142 10.77 -6.83 -4.61
C ARG A 142 12.13 -6.51 -5.19
N VAL A 143 13.10 -6.27 -4.32
CA VAL A 143 14.45 -5.82 -4.71
C VAL A 143 15.49 -6.81 -4.18
N TYR A 144 16.43 -7.15 -5.04
CA TYR A 144 17.44 -8.20 -4.84
C TYR A 144 18.84 -7.61 -4.92
N GLY A 145 19.75 -8.12 -4.10
CA GLY A 145 21.14 -7.67 -3.99
C GLY A 145 21.33 -6.44 -3.11
N VAL A 146 20.36 -6.09 -2.25
CA VAL A 146 20.49 -4.94 -1.35
C VAL A 146 21.40 -5.33 -0.18
N PRO A 147 22.49 -4.60 0.12
CA PRO A 147 23.38 -4.95 1.22
C PRO A 147 22.67 -4.99 2.59
N ALA A 148 23.02 -5.96 3.44
CA ALA A 148 22.47 -6.07 4.80
C ALA A 148 22.68 -4.79 5.62
N ALA A 149 23.80 -4.08 5.42
CA ALA A 149 24.05 -2.79 6.05
C ALA A 149 23.05 -1.70 5.62
N GLU A 150 22.59 -1.69 4.37
CA GLU A 150 21.55 -0.76 3.91
C GLU A 150 20.21 -1.09 4.58
N ARG A 151 19.84 -2.38 4.66
CA ARG A 151 18.62 -2.83 5.37
C ARG A 151 18.63 -2.43 6.85
N ALA A 152 19.75 -2.68 7.54
CA ALA A 152 19.91 -2.30 8.93
C ALA A 152 19.85 -0.78 9.15
N ALA A 153 20.42 0.01 8.23
CA ALA A 153 20.36 1.46 8.27
C ALA A 153 18.93 2.00 8.07
N LEU A 154 18.15 1.39 7.18
CA LEU A 154 16.73 1.73 6.99
C LEU A 154 15.93 1.47 8.27
N ALA A 155 16.07 0.27 8.86
CA ALA A 155 15.39 -0.09 10.10
C ALA A 155 15.78 0.85 11.26
N ALA A 156 17.06 1.19 11.38
CA ALA A 156 17.56 2.15 12.36
C ALA A 156 16.99 3.56 12.15
N PHE A 157 16.86 4.00 10.89
CA PHE A 157 16.29 5.31 10.59
C PHE A 157 14.79 5.38 10.93
N PHE A 158 14.03 4.32 10.70
CA PHE A 158 12.62 4.28 11.12
C PHE A 158 12.46 4.34 12.64
N ARG A 159 13.31 3.64 13.40
CA ARG A 159 13.34 3.77 14.87
C ARG A 159 13.64 5.21 15.29
N ARG A 160 14.63 5.84 14.65
CA ARG A 160 14.96 7.24 14.90
C ARG A 160 13.79 8.19 14.63
N ILE A 161 13.02 7.97 13.55
CA ILE A 161 11.82 8.78 13.28
C ILE A 161 10.83 8.70 14.46
N ASN A 162 10.64 7.50 15.04
CA ASN A 162 9.78 7.34 16.23
C ASN A 162 10.37 8.03 17.47
N GLU A 163 11.67 7.91 17.71
CA GLU A 163 12.33 8.63 18.80
C GLU A 163 12.15 10.15 18.67
N ASP A 164 12.35 10.70 17.47
CA ASP A 164 12.17 12.11 17.18
C ASP A 164 10.69 12.53 17.32
N TYR A 165 9.75 11.66 16.94
CA TYR A 165 8.31 11.84 17.19
C TYR A 165 8.01 11.88 18.69
N HIS A 166 8.43 10.89 19.48
CA HIS A 166 8.17 10.84 20.93
C HIS A 166 8.76 12.04 21.67
N GLN A 167 9.98 12.43 21.32
CA GLN A 167 10.66 13.61 21.88
C GLN A 167 10.11 14.93 21.33
N GLN A 168 9.13 14.88 20.43
CA GLN A 168 8.52 16.04 19.79
C GLN A 168 9.53 16.95 19.08
N ARG A 169 10.61 16.36 18.57
CA ARG A 169 11.67 17.12 17.91
C ARG A 169 11.13 17.88 16.72
N SER A 170 11.79 19.00 16.43
CA SER A 170 11.44 19.86 15.31
C SER A 170 12.69 20.27 14.55
N ASN A 171 12.55 20.52 13.25
CA ASN A 171 13.63 21.00 12.39
C ASN A 171 14.85 20.07 12.38
N THR A 172 14.60 18.77 12.19
CA THR A 172 15.65 17.78 11.91
C THR A 172 16.21 18.00 10.50
N GLU A 173 17.33 17.36 10.19
CA GLU A 173 17.95 17.42 8.86
C GLU A 173 17.06 16.85 7.74
N TYR A 174 16.08 16.01 8.07
CA TYR A 174 15.16 15.39 7.12
C TYR A 174 13.77 16.04 7.11
N HIS A 175 13.43 16.87 8.12
CA HIS A 175 12.11 17.48 8.22
C HIS A 175 12.11 18.84 8.93
N ARG A 176 11.53 19.84 8.27
CA ARG A 176 11.25 21.17 8.84
C ARG A 176 9.87 21.19 9.51
N GLY A 177 9.81 21.68 10.74
CA GLY A 177 8.63 21.57 11.59
C GLY A 177 8.74 20.41 12.56
N GLN A 178 7.69 20.20 13.35
CA GLN A 178 7.62 19.10 14.31
C GLN A 178 7.50 17.75 13.59
N VAL A 179 8.23 16.75 14.06
CA VAL A 179 8.12 15.38 13.57
C VAL A 179 6.78 14.81 14.05
N LYS A 180 5.82 14.76 13.15
CA LYS A 180 4.49 14.15 13.27
C LYS A 180 3.91 13.93 11.88
N TYR A 181 2.91 13.08 11.74
CA TYR A 181 2.27 12.87 10.45
C TYR A 181 1.67 14.19 9.95
N ASP A 182 1.94 14.51 8.69
CA ASP A 182 1.36 15.64 7.97
C ASP A 182 1.24 15.24 6.52
N TYR A 183 0.00 15.23 6.01
CA TYR A 183 -0.34 14.77 4.67
C TYR A 183 0.50 15.42 3.56
N LEU A 184 0.88 16.69 3.73
CA LEU A 184 1.64 17.46 2.74
C LEU A 184 3.14 17.51 3.04
N ARG A 185 3.54 17.41 4.32
CA ARG A 185 4.91 17.75 4.76
C ARG A 185 5.73 16.60 5.32
N LEU A 186 5.11 15.57 5.88
CA LEU A 186 5.74 14.36 6.44
C LEU A 186 4.77 13.18 6.37
N ASN A 187 4.42 12.80 5.14
CA ASN A 187 3.61 11.62 4.85
C ASN A 187 4.50 10.39 4.60
N CYS A 188 3.89 9.27 4.21
CA CYS A 188 4.59 8.03 3.90
C CYS A 188 5.68 8.17 2.83
N ALA A 189 5.42 8.91 1.75
CA ALA A 189 6.41 9.10 0.69
C ALA A 189 7.68 9.79 1.22
N LYS A 190 7.50 10.81 2.06
CA LYS A 190 8.64 11.52 2.64
C LYS A 190 9.40 10.69 3.66
N THR A 191 8.71 9.96 4.54
CA THR A 191 9.39 9.16 5.56
C THR A 191 10.21 8.04 4.94
N ILE A 192 9.67 7.34 3.94
CA ILE A 192 10.40 6.32 3.17
C ILE A 192 11.57 6.96 2.40
N GLY A 193 11.33 8.03 1.64
CA GLY A 193 12.39 8.72 0.91
C GLY A 193 13.51 9.25 1.82
N ALA A 194 13.16 9.79 2.99
CA ALA A 194 14.11 10.23 3.99
C ALA A 194 14.95 9.07 4.54
N ALA A 195 14.35 7.91 4.79
CA ALA A 195 15.09 6.73 5.23
C ALA A 195 16.14 6.29 4.20
N PHE A 196 15.81 6.29 2.91
CA PHE A 196 16.80 5.99 1.87
C PHE A 196 17.89 7.06 1.76
N ARG A 197 17.50 8.35 1.73
CA ARG A 197 18.44 9.46 1.55
C ARG A 197 19.40 9.64 2.73
N PHE A 198 18.85 9.71 3.94
CA PHE A 198 19.58 10.05 5.16
C PHE A 198 20.00 8.83 5.99
N GLY A 199 19.32 7.69 5.84
CA GLY A 199 19.69 6.43 6.48
C GLY A 199 20.58 5.57 5.59
N ALA A 200 20.07 5.13 4.44
CA ALA A 200 20.77 4.17 3.55
C ALA A 200 21.79 4.81 2.58
N GLY A 201 21.99 6.13 2.65
CA GLY A 201 23.03 6.82 1.87
C GLY A 201 22.68 7.07 0.39
N TYR A 202 21.41 7.15 0.03
CA TYR A 202 20.97 7.46 -1.33
C TYR A 202 21.03 8.98 -1.53
N ARG A 203 22.26 9.53 -1.56
CA ARG A 203 22.53 10.98 -1.47
C ARG A 203 21.85 11.81 -2.56
N ASP A 204 21.72 11.23 -3.75
CA ASP A 204 21.13 11.88 -4.91
C ASP A 204 19.60 11.71 -4.99
N LEU A 205 18.99 10.92 -4.09
CA LEU A 205 17.55 10.74 -4.04
C LEU A 205 16.88 12.06 -3.65
N GLU A 206 16.10 12.62 -4.55
CA GLU A 206 15.38 13.87 -4.30
C GLU A 206 14.18 13.63 -3.37
N VAL A 207 14.33 14.05 -2.11
CA VAL A 207 13.25 14.07 -1.13
C VAL A 207 12.76 15.51 -1.01
N THR A 208 11.70 15.82 -1.74
CA THR A 208 11.12 17.16 -1.75
C THR A 208 10.53 17.52 -0.40
N SER A 209 10.70 18.76 0.04
CA SER A 209 9.90 19.35 1.12
C SER A 209 9.08 20.49 0.54
N ALA A 210 7.81 20.59 0.93
CA ALA A 210 6.95 21.70 0.52
C ALA A 210 7.65 23.03 0.85
N ARG A 211 8.00 23.82 -0.19
CA ARG A 211 8.63 25.13 0.00
C ARG A 211 7.56 26.14 0.40
N VAL A 212 7.75 26.78 1.55
CA VAL A 212 6.97 27.96 1.95
C VAL A 212 7.61 29.16 1.26
N LEU A 213 6.95 29.72 0.24
CA LEU A 213 7.39 30.98 -0.38
C LEU A 213 7.13 32.12 0.61
N SER A 214 8.18 32.76 1.11
CA SER A 214 8.09 33.95 1.96
C SER A 214 7.41 35.07 1.19
N GLY A 215 6.18 35.44 1.58
CA GLY A 215 5.42 36.57 1.01
C GLY A 215 4.01 36.22 0.52
N ARG A 216 3.71 34.94 0.26
CA ARG A 216 2.35 34.44 0.03
C ARG A 216 2.15 33.18 0.85
N ARG A 217 1.08 33.11 1.65
CA ARG A 217 0.64 31.88 2.35
C ARG A 217 0.09 30.84 1.36
N VAL A 218 0.82 30.58 0.28
CA VAL A 218 0.51 29.57 -0.72
C VAL A 218 1.63 28.56 -0.64
N VAL A 219 1.35 27.43 0.00
CA VAL A 219 2.18 26.25 -0.11
C VAL A 219 2.05 25.80 -1.56
N ALA A 220 3.16 25.78 -2.31
CA ALA A 220 3.18 25.09 -3.60
C ALA A 220 3.06 23.58 -3.31
N ALA A 221 1.83 23.12 -3.13
CA ALA A 221 1.47 21.75 -2.78
C ALA A 221 1.49 20.81 -3.99
N ALA A 222 1.97 21.27 -5.15
CA ALA A 222 1.56 20.67 -6.41
C ALA A 222 2.17 19.29 -6.71
N THR A 223 3.30 18.90 -6.12
CA THR A 223 3.94 17.59 -6.43
C THR A 223 4.80 17.01 -5.31
N ALA A 224 4.97 17.69 -4.18
CA ALA A 224 5.86 17.20 -3.12
C ALA A 224 5.24 16.00 -2.39
N ASN A 225 6.04 14.94 -2.21
CA ASN A 225 5.69 13.76 -1.42
C ASN A 225 4.54 12.91 -1.99
N VAL A 226 4.44 12.80 -3.32
CA VAL A 226 3.53 11.85 -3.96
C VAL A 226 4.09 10.42 -3.79
N PRO A 227 3.31 9.46 -3.24
CA PRO A 227 3.79 8.10 -2.97
C PRO A 227 4.33 7.38 -4.21
N THR A 228 3.59 7.40 -5.34
CA THR A 228 4.05 6.73 -6.56
C THR A 228 5.26 7.42 -7.19
N ASP A 229 5.37 8.75 -7.14
CA ASP A 229 6.59 9.46 -7.57
C ASP A 229 7.83 8.99 -6.78
N MET A 230 7.72 8.93 -5.45
CA MET A 230 8.80 8.43 -4.62
C MET A 230 9.14 6.96 -4.96
N ALA A 231 8.13 6.12 -5.20
CA ALA A 231 8.35 4.75 -5.64
C ALA A 231 9.13 4.68 -6.96
N MET A 232 8.74 5.48 -7.95
CA MET A 232 9.42 5.52 -9.25
C MET A 232 10.86 6.05 -9.15
N LYS A 233 11.12 7.01 -8.25
CA LYS A 233 12.48 7.48 -7.93
C LYS A 233 13.34 6.38 -7.32
N LEU A 234 12.80 5.61 -6.38
CA LEU A 234 13.52 4.48 -5.76
C LEU A 234 13.81 3.37 -6.77
N ILE A 235 12.82 2.99 -7.60
CA ILE A 235 12.99 2.01 -8.69
C ILE A 235 14.13 2.43 -9.62
N LYS A 236 14.18 3.72 -9.98
CA LYS A 236 15.26 4.27 -10.80
C LYS A 236 16.62 4.16 -10.10
N GLU A 237 16.72 4.49 -8.82
CA GLU A 237 17.97 4.38 -8.07
C GLU A 237 18.45 2.93 -7.92
N TRP A 238 17.54 1.97 -7.69
CA TRP A 238 17.88 0.55 -7.69
C TRP A 238 18.37 0.07 -9.05
N GLY A 239 17.74 0.53 -10.14
CA GLY A 239 18.21 0.30 -11.49
C GLY A 239 19.63 0.82 -11.74
N ARG A 240 19.95 2.02 -11.25
CA ARG A 240 21.33 2.59 -11.34
C ARG A 240 22.35 1.78 -10.54
N ARG A 241 21.94 1.24 -9.40
CA ARG A 241 22.73 0.35 -8.54
C ARG A 241 22.82 -1.08 -9.07
N LYS A 242 22.10 -1.40 -10.15
CA LYS A 242 22.02 -2.73 -10.77
C LYS A 242 21.45 -3.79 -9.83
N TYR A 243 20.60 -3.38 -8.89
CA TYR A 243 19.80 -4.33 -8.13
C TYR A 243 18.75 -4.94 -9.06
N SER A 244 18.54 -6.25 -8.94
CA SER A 244 17.46 -6.91 -9.67
C SER A 244 16.14 -6.58 -8.99
N MET A 245 15.07 -6.56 -9.78
CA MET A 245 13.73 -6.23 -9.31
C MET A 245 12.70 -7.10 -10.00
N ASP A 246 11.65 -7.45 -9.26
CA ASP A 246 10.40 -7.93 -9.84
C ASP A 246 9.19 -7.41 -9.05
N VAL A 247 8.00 -7.71 -9.54
CA VAL A 247 6.74 -7.17 -9.00
C VAL A 247 5.73 -8.26 -8.68
N VAL A 248 5.12 -8.15 -7.50
CA VAL A 248 3.96 -8.95 -7.09
C VAL A 248 2.75 -8.03 -6.99
N LEU A 249 1.64 -8.42 -7.62
CA LEU A 249 0.36 -7.74 -7.45
C LEU A 249 -0.49 -8.51 -6.43
N TYR A 250 -0.74 -7.91 -5.28
CA TYR A 250 -1.70 -8.40 -4.28
C TYR A 250 -3.05 -7.76 -4.58
N LYS A 251 -4.00 -8.54 -5.09
CA LYS A 251 -5.30 -8.04 -5.55
C LYS A 251 -6.28 -7.85 -4.40
N LYS A 252 -7.07 -6.77 -4.50
CA LYS A 252 -8.19 -6.51 -3.62
C LYS A 252 -9.19 -7.67 -3.62
N TYR A 253 -9.62 -8.11 -2.43
CA TYR A 253 -10.77 -8.99 -2.26
C TYR A 253 -12.07 -8.21 -2.45
N ARG A 254 -12.88 -8.62 -3.44
CA ARG A 254 -14.09 -7.89 -3.84
C ARG A 254 -15.31 -8.18 -2.98
N GLY A 255 -15.26 -9.20 -2.14
CA GLY A 255 -16.39 -9.60 -1.30
C GLY A 255 -16.48 -8.88 0.04
N SER A 256 -15.51 -8.01 0.40
CA SER A 256 -15.52 -7.39 1.73
C SER A 256 -16.70 -6.42 1.91
N ALA A 257 -17.70 -6.84 2.69
CA ALA A 257 -18.85 -6.02 3.06
C ALA A 257 -18.55 -5.07 4.24
N TYR A 258 -17.31 -5.07 4.74
CA TYR A 258 -16.92 -4.26 5.89
C TYR A 258 -17.06 -2.76 5.60
N VAL A 259 -17.70 -2.05 6.53
CA VAL A 259 -17.80 -0.59 6.54
C VAL A 259 -17.00 -0.08 7.71
N ASP A 260 -15.99 0.75 7.43
CA ASP A 260 -15.14 1.32 8.47
C ASP A 260 -15.95 2.29 9.36
N PRO A 261 -16.09 1.99 10.67
CA PRO A 261 -16.82 2.86 11.59
C PRO A 261 -16.10 4.20 11.84
N GLN A 262 -14.84 4.36 11.43
CA GLN A 262 -14.04 5.57 11.63
C GLN A 262 -14.11 6.55 10.44
N GLU A 263 -14.41 6.08 9.23
CA GLU A 263 -14.50 6.94 8.02
C GLU A 263 -15.74 7.85 8.05
N GLU A 264 -15.62 9.10 7.61
CA GLU A 264 -16.76 10.02 7.54
C GLU A 264 -17.82 9.54 6.54
N GLU A 265 -17.39 9.03 5.38
CA GLU A 265 -18.26 8.44 4.37
C GLU A 265 -18.39 6.93 4.60
N LYS A 266 -19.60 6.48 4.97
CA LYS A 266 -19.89 5.06 5.23
C LYS A 266 -20.08 4.28 3.93
N VAL A 267 -18.99 3.74 3.41
CA VAL A 267 -18.97 2.91 2.20
C VAL A 267 -18.33 1.56 2.53
N ALA A 268 -18.93 0.47 2.05
CA ALA A 268 -18.35 -0.85 2.21
C ALA A 268 -17.10 -0.99 1.34
N PHE A 269 -16.13 -1.77 1.80
CA PHE A 269 -14.86 -1.95 1.10
C PHE A 269 -15.03 -2.43 -0.34
N LYS A 270 -15.93 -3.37 -0.60
CA LYS A 270 -16.27 -3.84 -1.96
C LYS A 270 -16.69 -2.71 -2.92
N ASP A 271 -17.28 -1.64 -2.38
CA ASP A 271 -17.81 -0.50 -3.15
C ASP A 271 -16.80 0.67 -3.22
N LEU A 272 -15.66 0.57 -2.52
CA LEU A 272 -14.57 1.53 -2.63
C LEU A 272 -13.84 1.35 -3.98
N PRO A 273 -13.44 2.45 -4.63
CA PRO A 273 -12.50 2.41 -5.74
C PRO A 273 -11.23 1.63 -5.40
N ASP A 274 -10.65 1.01 -6.41
CA ASP A 274 -9.36 0.33 -6.34
C ASP A 274 -8.52 0.76 -7.54
N ARG A 275 -7.88 1.92 -7.41
CA ARG A 275 -7.24 2.60 -8.54
C ARG A 275 -5.73 2.72 -8.32
N PHE A 276 -4.97 2.40 -9.35
CA PHE A 276 -3.53 2.67 -9.38
C PHE A 276 -3.26 4.15 -9.01
N PRO A 277 -2.35 4.46 -8.08
CA PRO A 277 -2.14 5.82 -7.59
C PRO A 277 -1.28 6.70 -8.52
N SER A 278 -1.63 7.98 -8.66
CA SER A 278 -0.87 8.95 -9.51
C SER A 278 0.60 8.98 -9.17
N VAL A 279 1.41 9.13 -10.20
CA VAL A 279 2.76 9.68 -10.09
C VAL A 279 2.74 11.21 -9.93
N LEU A 280 1.68 11.90 -10.36
CA LEU A 280 1.70 13.37 -10.51
C LEU A 280 1.03 14.17 -9.38
N SER A 281 0.12 13.56 -8.62
CA SER A 281 -0.77 14.29 -7.72
C SER A 281 -1.14 13.47 -6.49
N LEU A 282 -1.31 14.18 -5.37
CA LEU A 282 -1.90 13.62 -4.16
C LEU A 282 -3.43 13.46 -4.26
N ASP A 283 -4.05 14.36 -5.03
CA ASP A 283 -5.50 14.42 -5.18
C ASP A 283 -5.94 13.72 -6.47
N PHE A 284 -6.85 12.76 -6.29
CA PHE A 284 -7.63 12.18 -7.38
C PHE A 284 -9.02 12.76 -7.38
N ARG A 285 -9.43 13.31 -8.54
CA ARG A 285 -10.83 13.63 -8.78
C ARG A 285 -11.55 12.38 -9.27
N ARG A 286 -12.68 12.09 -8.64
CA ARG A 286 -13.60 10.96 -8.94
C ARG A 286 -13.94 10.82 -10.42
N ASP A 287 -13.96 11.92 -11.17
CA ASP A 287 -14.42 11.98 -12.56
C ASP A 287 -13.27 11.83 -13.58
N ALA A 288 -12.01 11.77 -13.13
CA ALA A 288 -10.90 11.53 -14.03
C ALA A 288 -10.96 10.06 -14.50
N GLY A 289 -11.06 9.85 -15.82
CA GLY A 289 -10.99 8.53 -16.45
C GLY A 289 -9.63 7.83 -16.25
N ALA A 290 -9.37 6.80 -17.05
CA ALA A 290 -8.08 6.11 -17.06
C ALA A 290 -6.91 7.08 -17.32
N TYR A 291 -5.72 6.74 -16.83
CA TYR A 291 -4.53 7.56 -17.10
C TYR A 291 -4.18 7.56 -18.57
N GLN A 292 -3.84 8.74 -19.06
CA GLN A 292 -3.42 8.96 -20.44
C GLN A 292 -2.11 9.76 -20.51
N ASP A 293 -1.67 10.30 -19.38
CA ASP A 293 -0.40 11.02 -19.28
C ASP A 293 0.78 10.05 -19.27
N TYR A 294 1.91 10.53 -19.81
CA TYR A 294 3.10 9.74 -19.99
C TYR A 294 3.63 9.13 -18.69
N ASP A 295 3.66 9.88 -17.59
CA ASP A 295 4.31 9.45 -16.35
C ASP A 295 3.54 8.31 -15.65
N ASN A 296 2.21 8.40 -15.62
CA ASN A 296 1.38 7.31 -15.12
C ASN A 296 1.41 6.09 -16.04
N LEU A 297 1.36 6.27 -17.36
CA LEU A 297 1.49 5.16 -18.31
C LEU A 297 2.85 4.46 -18.16
N LEU A 298 3.94 5.22 -18.04
CA LEU A 298 5.28 4.70 -17.83
C LEU A 298 5.36 3.85 -16.56
N ALA A 299 4.83 4.36 -15.44
CA ALA A 299 4.83 3.63 -14.18
C ALA A 299 4.04 2.32 -14.29
N MET A 300 2.83 2.37 -14.85
CA MET A 300 2.00 1.18 -14.98
C MET A 300 2.63 0.13 -15.90
N TYR A 301 3.19 0.55 -17.05
CA TYR A 301 3.84 -0.34 -18.01
C TYR A 301 5.14 -0.93 -17.45
N LEU A 302 5.94 -0.13 -16.74
CA LEU A 302 7.17 -0.62 -16.12
C LEU A 302 6.86 -1.68 -15.06
N LEU A 303 5.95 -1.37 -14.13
CA LEU A 303 5.57 -2.29 -13.06
C LEU A 303 4.93 -3.57 -13.61
N PHE A 304 4.15 -3.44 -14.68
CA PHE A 304 3.66 -4.59 -15.43
C PHE A 304 4.80 -5.43 -16.01
N ASN A 305 5.75 -4.82 -16.71
CA ASN A 305 6.87 -5.52 -17.35
C ASN A 305 7.77 -6.24 -16.33
N LEU A 306 7.90 -5.68 -15.13
CA LEU A 306 8.60 -6.28 -13.99
C LEU A 306 7.77 -7.35 -13.25
N GLY A 307 6.49 -7.54 -13.59
CA GLY A 307 5.59 -8.46 -12.92
C GLY A 307 6.09 -9.90 -12.92
N ARG A 308 5.95 -10.58 -11.79
CA ARG A 308 6.17 -12.03 -11.64
C ARG A 308 4.92 -12.74 -11.19
N TYR A 309 4.22 -12.23 -10.18
CA TYR A 309 3.06 -12.90 -9.58
C TYR A 309 1.84 -11.99 -9.45
N SER A 310 0.66 -12.59 -9.56
CA SER A 310 -0.63 -12.03 -9.10
C SER A 310 -1.17 -12.93 -8.01
N VAL A 311 -1.43 -12.38 -6.83
CA VAL A 311 -1.99 -13.08 -5.67
C VAL A 311 -3.40 -12.56 -5.42
N ARG A 312 -4.35 -13.46 -5.21
CA ARG A 312 -5.74 -13.11 -4.89
C ARG A 312 -6.33 -14.05 -3.85
N VAL A 313 -7.44 -13.63 -3.24
CA VAL A 313 -8.36 -14.55 -2.56
C VAL A 313 -9.24 -15.24 -3.59
N ASN A 314 -9.30 -16.56 -3.53
CA ASN A 314 -10.26 -17.36 -4.28
C ASN A 314 -11.64 -17.25 -3.59
N GLU A 315 -12.65 -16.71 -4.29
CA GLU A 315 -13.95 -16.43 -3.69
C GLU A 315 -14.77 -17.68 -3.37
N GLN A 316 -14.41 -18.85 -3.90
CA GLN A 316 -15.09 -20.12 -3.60
C GLN A 316 -14.50 -20.80 -2.35
N THR A 317 -13.17 -20.76 -2.20
CA THR A 317 -12.47 -21.46 -1.11
C THR A 317 -12.06 -20.54 0.04
N MET A 318 -12.09 -19.22 -0.16
CA MET A 318 -11.55 -18.19 0.73
C MET A 318 -10.06 -18.37 1.06
N LEU A 319 -9.34 -19.14 0.25
CA LEU A 319 -7.90 -19.32 0.33
C LEU A 319 -7.20 -18.32 -0.60
N LEU A 320 -5.96 -17.99 -0.26
CA LEU A 320 -5.08 -17.24 -1.15
C LEU A 320 -4.54 -18.16 -2.25
N GLU A 321 -4.39 -17.64 -3.46
CA GLU A 321 -3.77 -18.35 -4.59
C GLU A 321 -2.87 -17.41 -5.40
N ILE A 322 -1.83 -17.99 -6.01
CA ILE A 322 -1.11 -17.34 -7.11
C ILE A 322 -1.96 -17.56 -8.37
N GLU A 323 -2.75 -16.56 -8.72
CA GLU A 323 -3.66 -16.59 -9.86
C GLU A 323 -2.90 -16.63 -11.19
N LYS A 324 -1.80 -15.87 -11.27
CA LYS A 324 -0.97 -15.77 -12.47
C LYS A 324 0.51 -15.70 -12.10
N SER A 325 1.35 -16.28 -12.96
CA SER A 325 2.79 -16.10 -12.92
C SER A 325 3.34 -15.80 -14.31
N LYS A 326 4.46 -15.07 -14.38
CA LYS A 326 5.28 -14.91 -15.58
C LYS A 326 6.74 -14.65 -15.20
N ASP A 327 7.63 -14.71 -16.19
CA ASP A 327 9.00 -14.26 -16.00
C ASP A 327 9.10 -12.73 -16.05
N PRO A 328 9.73 -12.09 -15.05
CA PRO A 328 9.90 -10.64 -15.04
C PRO A 328 10.99 -10.23 -16.05
N MET A 329 10.75 -9.15 -16.79
CA MET A 329 11.78 -8.58 -17.66
C MET A 329 12.91 -7.96 -16.84
N PRO A 330 14.18 -8.06 -17.26
CA PRO A 330 15.26 -7.28 -16.66
C PRO A 330 14.95 -5.78 -16.70
N TYR A 331 15.26 -5.06 -15.62
CA TYR A 331 14.91 -3.65 -15.48
C TYR A 331 15.27 -2.74 -16.68
N PRO A 332 16.48 -2.82 -17.27
CA PRO A 332 16.83 -1.97 -18.41
C PRO A 332 15.93 -2.20 -19.63
N GLU A 333 15.54 -3.46 -19.87
CA GLU A 333 14.67 -3.85 -20.97
C GLU A 333 13.22 -3.43 -20.70
N ALA A 334 12.73 -3.71 -19.49
CA ALA A 334 11.42 -3.31 -19.01
C ALA A 334 11.20 -1.78 -19.12
N LEU A 335 12.20 -0.99 -18.71
CA LEU A 335 12.17 0.47 -18.78
C LEU A 335 12.19 0.97 -20.23
N LYS A 336 13.04 0.38 -21.09
CA LYS A 336 13.11 0.76 -22.51
C LYS A 336 11.77 0.51 -23.20
N LEU A 337 11.16 -0.64 -22.95
CA LEU A 337 9.85 -1.01 -23.48
C LEU A 337 8.76 -0.06 -22.97
N ALA A 338 8.63 0.09 -21.65
CA ALA A 338 7.64 0.96 -21.03
C ALA A 338 7.76 2.42 -21.50
N THR A 339 8.99 2.93 -21.67
CA THR A 339 9.25 4.28 -22.20
C THR A 339 8.72 4.46 -23.61
N ARG A 340 8.97 3.48 -24.49
CA ARG A 340 8.52 3.53 -25.88
C ARG A 340 7.01 3.52 -25.96
N ASP A 341 6.38 2.59 -25.23
CA ASP A 341 4.94 2.36 -25.30
C ASP A 341 4.17 3.51 -24.62
N ALA A 342 4.64 4.01 -23.47
CA ALA A 342 4.05 5.17 -22.80
C ALA A 342 4.13 6.44 -23.65
N ARG A 343 5.23 6.63 -24.40
CA ARG A 343 5.36 7.75 -25.35
C ARG A 343 4.35 7.64 -26.48
N ALA A 344 4.31 6.49 -27.15
CA ALA A 344 3.39 6.27 -28.26
C ALA A 344 1.92 6.45 -27.83
N ASP A 345 1.54 5.85 -26.70
CA ASP A 345 0.15 5.87 -26.24
C ASP A 345 -0.25 7.27 -25.74
N SER A 346 0.60 7.96 -24.97
CA SER A 346 0.31 9.32 -24.51
C SER A 346 0.19 10.33 -25.66
N GLU A 347 0.99 10.17 -26.73
CA GLU A 347 0.86 10.97 -27.95
C GLU A 347 -0.46 10.69 -28.69
N ASN A 348 -0.85 9.42 -28.82
CA ASN A 348 -2.11 9.04 -29.46
C ASN A 348 -3.34 9.53 -28.67
N TYR A 349 -3.30 9.44 -27.33
CA TYR A 349 -4.35 10.01 -26.48
C TYR A 349 -4.47 11.53 -26.67
N ARG A 350 -3.34 12.24 -26.73
CA ARG A 350 -3.33 13.70 -26.97
C ARG A 350 -3.93 14.06 -28.32
N ARG A 351 -3.76 13.21 -29.34
CA ARG A 351 -4.33 13.40 -30.68
C ARG A 351 -5.81 13.03 -30.77
N GLN A 352 -6.40 12.46 -29.72
CA GLN A 352 -7.80 12.00 -29.67
C GLN A 352 -8.16 11.06 -30.83
N VAL A 353 -7.20 10.27 -31.29
CA VAL A 353 -7.43 9.25 -32.32
C VAL A 353 -7.87 7.94 -31.69
N GLU A 354 -8.65 7.15 -32.41
CA GLU A 354 -8.95 5.78 -31.99
C GLU A 354 -7.70 4.92 -32.21
N PHE A 355 -7.22 4.28 -31.13
CA PHE A 355 -6.08 3.39 -31.20
C PHE A 355 -6.17 2.35 -30.09
N ARG A 356 -5.42 1.27 -30.27
CA ARG A 356 -5.21 0.27 -29.23
C ARG A 356 -3.93 0.60 -28.45
N PRO A 357 -3.97 0.71 -27.12
CA PRO A 357 -2.76 0.89 -26.31
C PRO A 357 -1.71 -0.18 -26.63
N SER A 358 -0.46 0.25 -26.79
CA SER A 358 0.67 -0.62 -27.10
C SER A 358 1.26 -1.28 -25.86
N GLY A 359 1.18 -0.61 -24.71
CA GLY A 359 1.60 -1.17 -23.42
C GLY A 359 0.46 -1.79 -22.63
N GLU A 360 0.80 -2.70 -21.71
CA GLU A 360 -0.14 -3.35 -20.81
C GLU A 360 -0.06 -2.72 -19.41
N ARG A 361 -1.21 -2.32 -18.86
CA ARG A 361 -1.31 -1.58 -17.59
C ARG A 361 -1.45 -2.52 -16.42
N ILE A 362 -0.65 -2.32 -15.38
CA ILE A 362 -0.91 -2.93 -14.07
C ILE A 362 -2.08 -2.21 -13.38
N GLY A 363 -3.04 -2.97 -12.84
CA GLY A 363 -4.01 -2.44 -11.89
C GLY A 363 -5.17 -1.60 -12.44
N GLU A 364 -5.59 -1.77 -13.70
CA GLU A 364 -6.88 -1.22 -14.16
C GLU A 364 -8.09 -2.08 -13.69
N ALA A 365 -9.32 -1.59 -13.94
CA ALA A 365 -10.63 -1.98 -13.36
C ALA A 365 -10.99 -3.50 -13.42
N PRO A 366 -12.12 -3.97 -12.83
CA PRO A 366 -12.27 -5.32 -12.29
C PRO A 366 -11.93 -6.51 -13.20
N ASP A 367 -12.06 -6.28 -14.50
CA ASP A 367 -11.70 -7.24 -15.52
C ASP A 367 -10.21 -7.15 -15.86
N ASN A 368 -9.40 -7.71 -14.96
CA ASN A 368 -7.96 -7.91 -15.12
C ASN A 368 -7.62 -9.02 -16.16
N THR A 369 -8.54 -9.35 -17.07
CA THR A 369 -8.32 -10.36 -18.13
C THR A 369 -7.35 -9.88 -19.19
N HIS A 370 -7.26 -8.58 -19.43
CA HIS A 370 -6.33 -8.01 -20.40
C HIS A 370 -4.89 -7.92 -19.92
N LEU A 371 -4.58 -8.38 -18.70
CA LEU A 371 -3.23 -8.39 -18.18
C LEU A 371 -2.27 -9.29 -18.97
N TYR A 372 -2.73 -10.18 -19.87
CA TYR A 372 -1.86 -10.91 -20.79
C TYR A 372 -2.67 -11.42 -22.00
N HIS A 373 -2.22 -11.13 -23.23
CA HIS A 373 -2.57 -11.98 -24.37
C HIS A 373 -1.83 -13.31 -24.26
N PHE A 374 -2.56 -14.42 -24.17
CA PHE A 374 -2.00 -15.73 -24.43
C PHE A 374 -1.96 -15.98 -25.94
N THR A 375 -0.78 -16.34 -26.44
CA THR A 375 -0.68 -17.24 -27.60
C THR A 375 -1.14 -18.62 -27.14
N ASP A 376 -2.40 -18.96 -27.40
CA ASP A 376 -2.94 -20.32 -27.26
C ASP A 376 -2.46 -21.27 -28.38
N ASP A 377 -1.21 -21.15 -28.84
CA ASP A 377 -0.70 -21.85 -30.03
C ASP A 377 0.23 -23.04 -29.72
N ALA A 378 0.22 -23.56 -28.49
CA ALA A 378 0.96 -24.79 -28.15
C ALA A 378 0.09 -26.04 -28.01
N ALA A 379 -1.24 -25.94 -28.17
CA ALA A 379 -2.16 -27.08 -28.07
C ALA A 379 -3.08 -27.18 -29.29
N GLY A 380 -2.51 -27.19 -30.50
CA GLY A 380 -3.28 -27.21 -31.74
C GLY A 380 -2.55 -27.71 -32.97
N ARG A 381 -1.47 -28.49 -32.84
CA ARG A 381 -0.85 -29.22 -33.97
C ARG A 381 -0.51 -30.65 -33.60
N THR A 382 -1.53 -31.42 -33.27
CA THR A 382 -1.54 -32.86 -33.54
C THR A 382 -2.92 -33.24 -34.04
N GLY A 383 -3.05 -33.40 -35.36
CA GLY A 383 -4.25 -33.99 -35.96
C GLY A 383 -4.58 -33.51 -37.37
N ARG A 384 -3.78 -33.91 -38.35
CA ARG A 384 -4.24 -34.75 -39.49
C ARG A 384 -3.09 -35.04 -40.44
#